data_AF-A0A9P4Q9B2-F1
#
_entry.id   AF-A0A9P4Q9B2-F1
#
_cell.length_a   1.000
_cell.length_b   1.000
_cell.length_c   1.000
_cell.angle_alpha   90.00
_cell.angle_beta   90.00
_cell.angle_gamma   90.00
#
_symmetry.space_group_name_H-M   'P 1'
#
loop_
_entity.id
_entity.type
_entity.pdbx_description
1 polymer ?
#
loop_
_entity_poly.entity_id
_entity_poly.type
_entity_poly.pdbx_seq_one_letter_code
_entity_poly.pdbx_strand_id
1 'polypeptide(L)'
;MADWEDTVLTTRRIPHGRSKRGKHGSSNPSSTSSPSSPFDPRKALGLYTLTGPAVDRLLPDSSSGAQAEFEIHELTPTPGGMVASMTFGARLTAAVLIAGSRRKLAEVVGEAEAGSESESESGASSAEGEGAGDDGDEEDDPSALLHPQDRKDQATNALVAAFAKNSFRNPKFWLQWQGQLVQSPSSPPTVTRGNAGYVVFSTNACRDFAGTLSCRDLGWENVAVRGRKVTGKATRGGVVRWADFGDGSDGEEEEEVATGGEVDMGSVERLKIDEWQRASNDL
;
A
#
# COMPACT_ATOMS: atom_id res chain seq x y z
N MET A 1 -52.16 -50.93 -0.75
CA MET A 1 -51.75 -50.17 -1.95
C MET A 1 -52.23 -48.76 -1.70
N ALA A 2 -51.30 -47.79 -1.70
CA ALA A 2 -51.46 -46.36 -1.42
C ALA A 2 -52.02 -45.96 -0.04
N ASP A 3 -51.20 -45.24 0.73
CA ASP A 3 -51.58 -44.01 1.45
C ASP A 3 -50.30 -43.24 1.78
N TRP A 4 -49.47 -43.01 0.74
CA TRP A 4 -48.31 -42.12 0.83
C TRP A 4 -48.72 -40.65 0.59
N GLU A 5 -49.98 -40.40 0.19
CA GLU A 5 -50.52 -39.08 -0.14
C GLU A 5 -50.89 -38.25 1.11
N ASP A 6 -51.26 -38.87 2.23
CA ASP A 6 -51.71 -38.15 3.43
C ASP A 6 -50.57 -37.54 4.27
N THR A 7 -49.32 -37.96 4.04
CA THR A 7 -48.15 -37.44 4.78
C THR A 7 -47.58 -36.13 4.23
N VAL A 8 -47.97 -35.69 3.03
CA VAL A 8 -47.33 -34.54 2.36
C VAL A 8 -48.02 -33.20 2.68
N LEU A 9 -49.26 -33.20 3.19
CA LEU A 9 -50.04 -31.97 3.34
C LEU A 9 -50.10 -31.37 4.76
N THR A 10 -49.50 -32.01 5.77
CA THR A 10 -49.61 -31.54 7.17
C THR A 10 -48.41 -30.71 7.69
N THR A 11 -47.37 -30.48 6.88
CA THR A 11 -46.14 -29.78 7.33
C THR A 11 -45.97 -28.39 6.73
N ARG A 12 -46.97 -27.52 6.87
CA ARG A 12 -46.78 -26.05 6.75
C ARG A 12 -47.49 -25.33 7.90
N ARG A 13 -46.84 -25.29 9.07
CA ARG A 13 -47.16 -24.26 10.06
C ARG A 13 -46.62 -22.93 9.54
N ILE A 14 -47.54 -22.07 9.12
CA ILE A 14 -47.32 -20.64 8.87
C ILE A 14 -47.24 -19.96 10.25
N PRO A 15 -46.09 -19.43 10.70
CA PRO A 15 -46.10 -18.53 11.84
C PRO A 15 -46.68 -17.18 11.38
N HIS A 16 -47.94 -16.95 11.75
CA HIS A 16 -48.60 -15.66 11.70
C HIS A 16 -47.83 -14.60 12.50
N GLY A 17 -47.75 -13.40 11.92
CA GLY A 17 -46.95 -12.28 12.41
C GLY A 17 -47.26 -11.81 13.83
N ARG A 18 -46.22 -11.32 14.49
CA ARG A 18 -46.31 -10.48 15.68
C ARG A 18 -45.57 -9.16 15.47
N SER A 19 -46.38 -8.10 15.46
CA SER A 19 -46.13 -6.71 15.83
C SER A 19 -44.79 -6.05 15.46
N LYS A 20 -44.87 -5.15 14.48
CA LYS A 20 -44.17 -3.85 14.52
C LYS A 20 -44.70 -3.04 15.71
N ARG A 21 -43.87 -2.75 16.72
CA ARG A 21 -43.83 -1.44 17.42
C ARG A 21 -42.80 -1.45 18.56
N GLY A 22 -41.87 -0.50 18.48
CA GLY A 22 -41.30 0.16 19.63
C GLY A 22 -40.21 -0.58 20.39
N LYS A 23 -38.95 -0.41 19.96
CA LYS A 23 -37.86 -0.29 20.93
C LYS A 23 -36.86 0.73 20.43
N HIS A 24 -37.05 1.98 20.88
CA HIS A 24 -35.95 2.87 21.20
C HIS A 24 -35.07 2.14 22.21
N GLY A 25 -34.17 1.32 21.70
CA GLY A 25 -33.13 0.63 22.43
C GLY A 25 -31.82 1.25 22.02
N SER A 26 -31.49 2.37 22.67
CA SER A 26 -30.10 2.76 22.84
C SER A 26 -29.39 1.58 23.53
N SER A 27 -28.71 0.76 22.74
CA SER A 27 -27.87 -0.32 23.24
C SER A 27 -26.56 -0.28 22.47
N ASN A 28 -25.57 0.30 23.15
CA ASN A 28 -24.14 0.04 23.11
C ASN A 28 -23.58 -0.77 21.91
N PRO A 29 -22.53 -0.28 21.23
CA PRO A 29 -21.85 -0.99 20.15
C PRO A 29 -20.98 -2.12 20.75
N SER A 30 -21.60 -3.23 21.14
CA SER A 30 -20.86 -4.46 21.43
C SER A 30 -20.35 -5.02 20.10
N SER A 31 -19.02 -4.99 19.96
CA SER A 31 -18.18 -5.18 18.79
C SER A 31 -18.20 -6.56 18.12
N THR A 32 -19.30 -7.30 18.19
CA THR A 32 -19.49 -8.54 17.44
C THR A 32 -20.21 -8.21 16.15
N SER A 33 -19.45 -7.82 15.13
CA SER A 33 -19.94 -7.67 13.77
C SER A 33 -20.73 -8.93 13.38
N SER A 34 -22.01 -8.77 13.08
CA SER A 34 -22.80 -9.86 12.50
C SER A 34 -22.03 -10.41 11.29
N PRO A 35 -21.94 -11.74 11.10
CA PRO A 35 -21.19 -12.35 9.99
C PRO A 35 -21.73 -11.97 8.60
N SER A 36 -22.86 -11.26 8.52
CA SER A 36 -23.45 -10.73 7.29
C SER A 36 -23.20 -9.24 7.05
N SER A 37 -22.54 -8.51 7.95
CA SER A 37 -22.30 -7.08 7.71
C SER A 37 -21.22 -6.94 6.63
N PRO A 38 -21.42 -6.07 5.62
CA PRO A 38 -20.40 -5.81 4.62
C PRO A 38 -19.10 -5.37 5.28
N PHE A 39 -17.99 -5.69 4.62
CA PHE A 39 -16.67 -5.26 5.06
C PHE A 39 -16.59 -3.73 5.03
N ASP A 40 -16.10 -3.16 6.12
CA ASP A 40 -15.85 -1.73 6.24
C ASP A 40 -14.34 -1.51 6.35
N PRO A 41 -13.67 -0.96 5.32
CA PRO A 41 -12.22 -0.78 5.30
C PRO A 41 -11.75 0.16 6.41
N ARG A 42 -12.61 1.02 6.96
CA ARG A 42 -12.27 1.89 8.10
C ARG A 42 -11.95 1.08 9.36
N LYS A 43 -12.45 -0.15 9.46
CA LYS A 43 -12.10 -1.07 10.56
C LYS A 43 -10.69 -1.62 10.42
N ALA A 44 -10.10 -1.59 9.23
CA ALA A 44 -8.71 -2.00 9.02
C ALA A 44 -7.71 -0.92 9.48
N LEU A 45 -8.11 0.35 9.57
CA LEU A 45 -7.22 1.46 9.97
C LEU A 45 -6.67 1.28 11.38
N GLY A 46 -5.41 1.65 11.59
CA GLY A 46 -4.73 1.62 12.88
C GLY A 46 -3.43 0.80 12.87
N LEU A 47 -2.81 0.73 14.04
CA LEU A 47 -1.51 0.11 14.26
C LEU A 47 -1.63 -1.39 14.54
N TYR A 48 -0.73 -2.17 13.95
CA TYR A 48 -0.58 -3.61 14.14
C TYR A 48 0.86 -3.94 14.53
N THR A 49 1.03 -4.78 15.55
CA THR A 49 2.32 -5.43 15.82
C THR A 49 2.49 -6.60 14.89
N LEU A 50 3.63 -6.66 14.20
CA LEU A 50 4.00 -7.74 13.30
C LEU A 50 4.79 -8.84 14.02
N THR A 51 4.57 -10.08 13.60
CA THR A 51 5.31 -11.26 14.05
C THR A 51 5.54 -12.22 12.89
N GLY A 52 6.51 -13.13 13.04
CA GLY A 52 6.72 -14.27 12.17
C GLY A 52 8.06 -14.24 11.41
N PRO A 53 8.29 -15.20 10.50
CA PRO A 53 9.60 -15.40 9.87
C PRO A 53 10.19 -14.17 9.17
N ALA A 54 9.37 -13.29 8.61
CA ALA A 54 9.85 -12.03 8.02
C ALA A 54 10.43 -11.09 9.10
N VAL A 55 9.77 -11.00 10.25
CA VAL A 55 10.22 -10.21 11.39
C VAL A 55 11.49 -10.81 11.98
N ASP A 56 11.52 -12.12 12.20
CA ASP A 56 12.66 -12.82 12.81
C ASP A 56 13.95 -12.67 11.97
N ARG A 57 13.81 -12.60 10.64
CA ARG A 57 14.95 -12.40 9.71
C ARG A 57 15.51 -10.99 9.76
N LEU A 58 14.67 -9.97 9.97
CA LEU A 58 15.13 -8.58 10.08
C LEU A 58 15.54 -8.21 11.51
N LEU A 59 14.89 -8.79 12.53
CA LEU A 59 15.12 -8.47 13.93
C LEU A 59 15.56 -9.72 14.71
N PRO A 60 16.73 -10.32 14.38
CA PRO A 60 17.22 -11.52 15.06
C PRO A 60 17.51 -11.26 16.53
N ASP A 61 17.91 -10.03 16.88
CA ASP A 61 18.21 -9.59 18.24
C ASP A 61 17.00 -8.90 18.88
N SER A 62 15.92 -9.66 19.09
CA SER A 62 14.69 -9.16 19.74
C SER A 62 14.93 -8.71 21.20
N SER A 63 16.13 -8.91 21.75
CA SER A 63 16.58 -8.40 23.05
C SER A 63 16.65 -6.88 23.12
N SER A 64 16.74 -6.19 21.98
CA SER A 64 16.82 -4.73 21.88
C SER A 64 15.48 -4.00 22.11
N GLY A 65 14.37 -4.73 22.29
CA GLY A 65 13.04 -4.14 22.38
C GLY A 65 12.51 -3.58 21.05
N ALA A 66 13.24 -3.79 19.94
CA ALA A 66 12.79 -3.44 18.60
C ALA A 66 11.53 -4.24 18.25
N GLN A 67 10.46 -3.53 17.88
CA GLN A 67 9.22 -4.12 17.40
C GLN A 67 9.09 -3.89 15.89
N ALA A 68 8.42 -4.83 15.23
CA ALA A 68 7.98 -4.64 13.86
C ALA A 68 6.52 -4.17 13.89
N GLU A 69 6.24 -3.10 13.17
CA GLU A 69 4.94 -2.44 13.16
C GLU A 69 4.43 -2.31 11.73
N PHE A 70 3.10 -2.34 11.61
CA PHE A 70 2.39 -2.10 10.38
C PHE A 70 1.19 -1.25 10.68
N GLU A 71 1.06 -0.12 10.02
CA GLU A 71 0.00 0.83 10.28
C GLU A 71 -0.78 1.12 9.01
N ILE A 72 -2.09 0.93 9.04
CA ILE A 72 -2.98 1.31 7.94
C ILE A 72 -3.55 2.69 8.25
N HIS A 73 -3.18 3.68 7.42
CA HIS A 73 -3.42 5.11 7.69
C HIS A 73 -4.80 5.54 7.22
N GLU A 74 -5.04 5.38 5.92
CA GLU A 74 -6.21 5.93 5.25
C GLU A 74 -6.55 5.17 3.97
N LEU A 75 -7.71 5.52 3.39
CA LEU A 75 -8.08 5.07 2.05
C LEU A 75 -7.37 5.94 1.02
N THR A 76 -6.97 5.35 -0.10
CA THR A 76 -6.40 6.11 -1.22
C THR A 76 -7.49 6.95 -1.91
N PRO A 77 -7.12 8.02 -2.63
CA PRO A 77 -8.04 8.72 -3.52
C PRO A 77 -8.64 7.77 -4.59
N THR A 78 -7.83 6.84 -5.10
CA THR A 78 -8.31 5.73 -5.93
C THR A 78 -9.27 4.84 -5.15
N PRO A 79 -10.50 4.60 -5.63
CA PRO A 79 -11.43 3.71 -4.95
C PRO A 79 -10.91 2.26 -4.88
N GLY A 80 -10.92 1.69 -3.67
CA GLY A 80 -10.54 0.28 -3.44
C GLY A 80 -9.08 0.07 -3.02
N GLY A 81 -8.34 1.15 -2.72
CA GLY A 81 -7.00 1.11 -2.14
C GLY A 81 -6.91 1.68 -0.72
N MET A 82 -5.85 1.30 -0.01
CA MET A 82 -5.47 1.83 1.31
C MET A 82 -3.96 2.10 1.33
N VAL A 83 -3.58 3.16 2.04
CA VAL A 83 -2.19 3.52 2.32
C VAL A 83 -1.82 3.00 3.70
N ALA A 84 -0.64 2.42 3.80
CA ALA A 84 -0.07 1.92 5.04
C ALA A 84 1.44 2.19 5.09
N SER A 85 2.03 2.04 6.26
CA SER A 85 3.47 1.98 6.44
C SER A 85 3.85 0.72 7.22
N MET A 86 5.10 0.28 7.07
CA MET A 86 5.68 -0.76 7.92
C MET A 86 7.07 -0.36 8.38
N THR A 87 7.38 -0.74 9.62
CA THR A 87 8.72 -0.55 10.21
C THR A 87 9.19 -1.87 10.82
N PHE A 88 10.49 -2.16 10.69
CA PHE A 88 11.14 -3.28 11.37
C PHE A 88 12.33 -2.75 12.15
N GLY A 89 12.05 -2.22 13.34
CA GLY A 89 13.04 -1.46 14.11
C GLY A 89 13.66 -0.34 13.25
N ALA A 90 14.98 -0.17 13.35
CA ALA A 90 15.73 0.80 12.55
C ALA A 90 16.17 0.25 11.17
N ARG A 91 15.83 -1.00 10.83
CA ARG A 91 16.37 -1.66 9.63
C ARG A 91 15.53 -1.44 8.38
N LEU A 92 14.22 -1.33 8.52
CA LEU A 92 13.33 -1.13 7.38
C LEU A 92 12.26 -0.13 7.75
N THR A 93 12.10 0.89 6.92
CA THR A 93 10.95 1.79 6.93
C THR A 93 10.39 1.84 5.52
N ALA A 94 9.10 1.52 5.35
CA ALA A 94 8.49 1.40 4.04
C ALA A 94 7.07 1.95 3.99
N ALA A 95 6.71 2.50 2.83
CA ALA A 95 5.35 2.79 2.41
C ALA A 95 4.74 1.54 1.77
N VAL A 96 3.45 1.34 2.00
CA VAL A 96 2.72 0.13 1.60
C VAL A 96 1.40 0.55 0.97
N LEU A 97 1.15 0.04 -0.22
CA LEU A 97 -0.13 0.19 -0.92
C LEU A 97 -0.86 -1.14 -0.88
N ILE A 98 -2.14 -1.09 -0.52
CA ILE A 98 -2.98 -2.27 -0.31
C ILE A 98 -4.25 -2.15 -1.14
N ALA A 99 -4.68 -3.20 -1.82
CA ALA A 99 -5.93 -3.20 -2.59
C ALA A 99 -6.64 -4.56 -2.59
N GLY A 100 -7.96 -4.55 -2.84
CA GLY A 100 -8.78 -5.78 -2.83
C GLY A 100 -8.47 -6.79 -3.94
N SER A 101 -7.77 -6.36 -5.00
CA SER A 101 -7.39 -7.22 -6.12
C SER A 101 -6.04 -6.79 -6.70
N ARG A 102 -5.34 -7.68 -7.42
CA ARG A 102 -4.09 -7.33 -8.11
C ARG A 102 -4.27 -6.23 -9.14
N ARG A 103 -5.38 -6.26 -9.89
CA ARG A 103 -5.71 -5.22 -10.87
C ARG A 103 -5.86 -3.86 -10.19
N LYS A 104 -6.61 -3.81 -9.08
CA LYS A 104 -6.76 -2.58 -8.28
C LYS A 104 -5.46 -2.13 -7.64
N LEU A 105 -4.60 -3.06 -7.23
CA LEU A 105 -3.28 -2.71 -6.71
C LEU A 105 -2.44 -2.02 -7.78
N ALA A 106 -2.43 -2.54 -9.02
CA ALA A 106 -1.71 -1.92 -10.12
C ALA A 106 -2.24 -0.50 -10.45
N GLU A 107 -3.56 -0.31 -10.42
CA GLU A 107 -4.17 1.03 -10.59
C GLU A 107 -3.73 2.00 -9.48
N VAL A 108 -3.76 1.57 -8.22
CA VAL A 108 -3.34 2.38 -7.06
C VAL A 108 -1.86 2.71 -7.08
N VAL A 109 -1.01 1.76 -7.47
CA VAL A 109 0.44 1.98 -7.61
C VAL A 109 0.73 2.97 -8.73
N GLY A 110 0.10 2.81 -9.90
CA GLY A 110 0.30 3.72 -11.03
C GLY A 110 -0.13 5.16 -10.72
N GLU A 111 -1.22 5.37 -9.98
CA GLU A 111 -1.62 6.70 -9.53
C GLU A 111 -0.63 7.31 -8.52
N ALA A 112 -0.13 6.49 -7.58
CA ALA A 112 0.85 6.92 -6.59
C ALA A 112 2.22 7.27 -7.21
N GLU A 113 2.58 6.63 -8.33
CA GLU A 113 3.79 6.94 -9.10
C GLU A 113 3.58 8.21 -9.95
N ALA A 114 2.47 8.32 -10.70
CA ALA A 114 2.18 9.49 -11.53
C ALA A 114 2.00 10.79 -10.73
N GLY A 115 1.43 10.72 -9.53
CA GLY A 115 1.30 11.88 -8.64
C GLY A 115 2.62 12.46 -8.16
N SER A 116 3.74 11.75 -8.34
CA SER A 116 5.09 12.23 -7.99
C SER A 116 5.69 13.14 -9.07
N GLU A 117 5.19 13.12 -10.30
CA GLU A 117 5.80 13.80 -11.46
C GLU A 117 5.13 15.15 -11.78
N SER A 118 4.02 15.49 -11.10
CA SER A 118 3.14 16.61 -11.49
C SER A 118 3.36 17.93 -10.71
N GLU A 119 4.37 18.04 -9.84
CA GLU A 119 4.64 19.29 -9.10
C GLU A 119 5.68 20.22 -9.77
N SER A 120 6.19 19.84 -10.94
CA SER A 120 6.97 20.69 -11.85
C SER A 120 6.23 20.78 -13.18
N GLU A 121 6.34 21.91 -13.88
CA GLU A 121 5.66 22.22 -15.17
C GLU A 121 4.28 22.91 -15.07
N SER A 122 4.10 23.86 -14.13
CA SER A 122 3.19 25.01 -14.40
C SER A 122 3.91 25.99 -15.34
N GLY A 123 4.16 25.54 -16.57
CA GLY A 123 4.91 26.24 -17.61
C GLY A 123 4.12 26.30 -18.91
N ALA A 124 3.20 27.26 -18.98
CA ALA A 124 2.63 27.88 -20.18
C ALA A 124 2.57 27.07 -21.48
N SER A 125 1.40 26.50 -21.79
CA SER A 125 0.97 26.29 -23.18
C SER A 125 -0.28 27.13 -23.46
N SER A 126 -0.06 28.39 -23.84
CA SER A 126 -1.05 29.18 -24.58
C SER A 126 -1.23 28.55 -25.96
N ALA A 127 -2.26 27.72 -26.10
CA ALA A 127 -2.80 27.33 -27.40
C ALA A 127 -4.08 28.13 -27.62
N GLU A 128 -3.98 29.17 -28.45
CA GLU A 128 -5.15 29.87 -28.98
C GLU A 128 -5.89 28.95 -29.94
N GLY A 129 -7.16 28.69 -29.63
CA GLY A 129 -8.08 27.94 -30.47
C GLY A 129 -9.46 28.55 -30.34
N GLU A 130 -9.75 29.53 -31.19
CA GLU A 130 -11.10 30.03 -31.40
C GLU A 130 -11.97 28.90 -31.97
N GLY A 131 -12.98 28.48 -31.20
CA GLY A 131 -13.95 27.47 -31.59
C GLY A 131 -15.31 27.81 -30.98
N ALA A 132 -16.22 28.21 -31.86
CA ALA A 132 -17.55 28.72 -31.55
C ALA A 132 -18.50 27.67 -30.96
N GLY A 133 -19.30 28.12 -30.00
CA GLY A 133 -20.70 27.75 -29.78
C GLY A 133 -20.98 26.32 -29.33
N ASP A 134 -21.21 26.14 -28.02
CA ASP A 134 -22.13 25.12 -27.54
C ASP A 134 -22.88 25.69 -26.33
N ASP A 135 -24.21 25.72 -26.43
CA ASP A 135 -25.13 26.21 -25.41
C ASP A 135 -24.93 25.36 -24.14
N GLY A 136 -24.44 26.01 -23.09
CA GLY A 136 -24.29 25.42 -21.77
C GLY A 136 -25.65 25.05 -21.20
N ASP A 137 -26.07 23.82 -21.45
CA ASP A 137 -26.93 23.08 -20.54
C ASP A 137 -26.07 22.85 -19.28
N GLU A 138 -26.10 23.82 -18.36
CA GLU A 138 -25.66 23.64 -16.99
C GLU A 138 -26.52 22.50 -16.44
N GLU A 139 -26.07 21.26 -16.65
CA GLU A 139 -26.57 20.12 -15.89
C GLU A 139 -26.36 20.48 -14.43
N ASP A 140 -27.45 20.94 -13.83
CA ASP A 140 -27.61 21.39 -12.46
C ASP A 140 -27.17 20.23 -11.58
N ASP A 141 -25.85 20.14 -11.33
CA ASP A 141 -25.25 19.04 -10.59
C ASP A 141 -25.94 19.03 -9.23
N PRO A 142 -26.82 18.06 -8.93
CA PRO A 142 -27.59 18.07 -7.70
C PRO A 142 -26.67 17.91 -6.49
N SER A 143 -25.39 17.53 -6.70
CA SER A 143 -24.35 17.52 -5.68
C SER A 143 -23.85 18.93 -5.31
N ALA A 144 -23.92 19.90 -6.22
CA ALA A 144 -23.53 21.30 -6.01
C ALA A 144 -24.47 22.07 -5.05
N LEU A 145 -25.65 21.52 -4.77
CA LEU A 145 -26.58 22.03 -3.76
C LEU A 145 -26.42 21.36 -2.39
N LEU A 146 -25.63 20.29 -2.28
CA LEU A 146 -25.39 19.61 -1.02
C LEU A 146 -24.49 20.44 -0.10
N HIS A 147 -24.74 20.33 1.20
CA HIS A 147 -23.87 20.90 2.22
C HIS A 147 -22.44 20.32 2.06
N PRO A 148 -21.36 21.10 2.24
CA PRO A 148 -19.99 20.63 2.04
C PRO A 148 -19.65 19.33 2.81
N GLN A 149 -20.28 19.15 3.98
CA GLN A 149 -20.15 17.93 4.78
C GLN A 149 -20.75 16.70 4.08
N ASP A 150 -21.94 16.84 3.47
CA ASP A 150 -22.63 15.74 2.80
C ASP A 150 -21.85 15.27 1.57
N ARG A 151 -21.22 16.19 0.83
CA ARG A 151 -20.33 15.85 -0.30
C ARG A 151 -19.13 15.04 0.16
N LYS A 152 -18.50 15.45 1.26
CA LYS A 152 -17.36 14.73 1.84
C LYS A 152 -17.75 13.33 2.30
N ASP A 153 -18.92 13.20 2.92
CA ASP A 153 -19.44 11.92 3.36
C ASP A 153 -19.79 11.02 2.17
N GLN A 154 -20.38 11.57 1.11
CA GLN A 154 -20.66 10.85 -0.14
C GLN A 154 -19.39 10.34 -0.82
N ALA A 155 -18.36 11.20 -0.95
CA ALA A 155 -17.07 10.81 -1.50
C ALA A 155 -16.41 9.69 -0.67
N THR A 156 -16.42 9.83 0.66
CA THR A 156 -15.88 8.80 1.56
C THR A 156 -16.65 7.49 1.44
N ASN A 157 -17.97 7.54 1.33
CA ASN A 157 -18.81 6.36 1.15
C ASN A 157 -18.56 5.66 -0.19
N ALA A 158 -18.24 6.40 -1.26
CA ALA A 158 -17.85 5.83 -2.55
C ALA A 158 -16.53 5.03 -2.43
N LEU A 159 -15.54 5.57 -1.70
CA LEU A 159 -14.29 4.85 -1.42
C LEU A 159 -14.54 3.57 -0.64
N VAL A 160 -15.42 3.61 0.37
CA VAL A 160 -15.82 2.43 1.16
C VAL A 160 -16.56 1.40 0.31
N ALA A 161 -17.49 1.84 -0.55
CA ALA A 161 -18.30 0.97 -1.39
C ALA A 161 -17.46 0.13 -2.37
N ALA A 162 -16.31 0.64 -2.80
CA ALA A 162 -15.37 -0.10 -3.65
C ALA A 162 -14.87 -1.41 -2.99
N PHE A 163 -14.92 -1.51 -1.66
CA PHE A 163 -14.54 -2.69 -0.91
C PHE A 163 -15.69 -3.69 -0.69
N ALA A 164 -16.92 -3.39 -1.12
CA ALA A 164 -18.08 -4.25 -0.85
C ALA A 164 -17.88 -5.69 -1.33
N LYS A 165 -17.16 -5.89 -2.45
CA LYS A 165 -16.84 -7.22 -3.01
C LYS A 165 -15.86 -8.03 -2.14
N ASN A 166 -15.16 -7.39 -1.20
CA ASN A 166 -14.22 -8.04 -0.29
C ASN A 166 -14.89 -8.52 1.02
N SER A 167 -16.23 -8.47 1.11
CA SER A 167 -17.02 -8.86 2.29
C SER A 167 -17.07 -10.38 2.57
N PHE A 168 -16.10 -11.15 2.09
CA PHE A 168 -15.97 -12.56 2.45
C PHE A 168 -15.61 -12.71 3.93
N ARG A 169 -15.89 -13.87 4.53
CA ARG A 169 -15.63 -14.15 5.95
C ARG A 169 -14.23 -13.70 6.40
N ASN A 170 -13.25 -13.83 5.50
CA ASN A 170 -11.86 -13.44 5.70
C ASN A 170 -11.43 -12.51 4.54
N PRO A 171 -11.54 -11.19 4.71
CA PRO A 171 -11.16 -10.21 3.69
C PRO A 171 -9.68 -10.36 3.31
N LYS A 172 -9.40 -10.52 2.00
CA LYS A 172 -8.04 -10.64 1.45
C LYS A 172 -7.69 -9.40 0.63
N PHE A 173 -6.48 -8.90 0.85
CA PHE A 173 -5.92 -7.76 0.14
C PHE A 173 -4.54 -8.10 -0.40
N TRP A 174 -4.25 -7.62 -1.60
CA TRP A 174 -2.93 -7.64 -2.19
C TRP A 174 -2.18 -6.39 -1.75
N LEU A 175 -0.86 -6.48 -1.61
CA LEU A 175 -0.04 -5.33 -1.28
C LEU A 175 1.25 -5.28 -2.10
N GLN A 176 1.72 -4.07 -2.28
CA GLN A 176 3.05 -3.71 -2.77
C GLN A 176 3.67 -2.74 -1.77
N TRP A 177 4.99 -2.78 -1.62
CA TRP A 177 5.67 -1.88 -0.71
C TRP A 177 7.01 -1.42 -1.30
N GLN A 178 7.46 -0.25 -0.88
CA GLN A 178 8.80 0.25 -1.14
C GLN A 178 9.30 1.05 0.05
N GLY A 179 10.60 1.04 0.28
CA GLY A 179 11.16 1.65 1.47
C GLY A 179 12.67 1.66 1.51
N GLN A 180 13.20 2.20 2.61
CA GLN A 180 14.63 2.22 2.91
C GLN A 180 15.02 1.05 3.80
N LEU A 181 16.02 0.31 3.35
CA LEU A 181 16.64 -0.81 4.05
C LEU A 181 18.05 -0.42 4.52
N VAL A 182 18.28 -0.59 5.82
CA VAL A 182 19.59 -0.46 6.45
C VAL A 182 20.11 -1.87 6.77
N GLN A 183 21.04 -2.36 5.94
CA GLN A 183 21.60 -3.70 6.09
C GLN A 183 22.51 -3.80 7.33
N SER A 184 23.35 -2.78 7.52
CA SER A 184 24.30 -2.62 8.62
C SER A 184 24.20 -1.20 9.19
N PRO A 185 24.46 -0.96 10.50
CA PRO A 185 24.49 0.38 11.08
C PRO A 185 25.46 1.34 10.37
N SER A 186 26.48 0.81 9.69
CA SER A 186 27.48 1.59 8.96
C SER A 186 27.19 1.75 7.47
N SER A 187 26.20 1.05 6.92
CA SER A 187 25.86 1.12 5.49
C SER A 187 24.85 2.24 5.22
N PRO A 188 24.97 2.98 4.11
CA PRO A 188 23.92 3.89 3.70
C PRO A 188 22.60 3.14 3.48
N PRO A 189 21.44 3.76 3.78
CA PRO A 189 20.14 3.17 3.47
C PRO A 189 20.01 2.93 1.96
N THR A 190 19.53 1.75 1.58
CA THR A 190 19.25 1.40 0.18
C THR A 190 17.75 1.38 -0.05
N VAL A 191 17.27 1.97 -1.14
CA VAL A 191 15.86 1.85 -1.53
C VAL A 191 15.62 0.42 -2.04
N THR A 192 14.59 -0.23 -1.52
CA THR A 192 14.18 -1.57 -1.90
C THR A 192 12.67 -1.64 -2.12
N ARG A 193 12.24 -2.56 -2.99
CA ARG A 193 10.85 -2.75 -3.37
C ARG A 193 10.42 -4.20 -3.20
N GLY A 194 9.22 -4.38 -2.67
CA GLY A 194 8.52 -5.66 -2.60
C GLY A 194 7.30 -5.68 -3.50
N ASN A 195 7.29 -6.56 -4.51
CA ASN A 195 6.31 -6.60 -5.59
C ASN A 195 5.22 -7.67 -5.45
N ALA A 196 5.22 -8.46 -4.37
CA ALA A 196 4.28 -9.57 -4.22
C ALA A 196 4.00 -9.93 -2.75
N GLY A 197 3.01 -9.26 -2.16
CA GLY A 197 2.49 -9.59 -0.84
C GLY A 197 0.96 -9.66 -0.79
N TYR A 198 0.45 -10.20 0.31
CA TYR A 198 -0.98 -10.11 0.63
C TYR A 198 -1.20 -10.12 2.14
N VAL A 199 -2.35 -9.60 2.57
CA VAL A 199 -2.88 -9.75 3.93
C VAL A 199 -4.28 -10.32 3.88
N VAL A 200 -4.60 -11.20 4.83
CA VAL A 200 -5.90 -11.82 5.01
C VAL A 200 -6.33 -11.58 6.45
N PHE A 201 -7.35 -10.75 6.64
CA PHE A 201 -7.93 -10.55 7.95
C PHE A 201 -8.71 -11.79 8.38
N SER A 202 -8.55 -12.16 9.65
CA SER A 202 -9.29 -13.27 10.26
C SER A 202 -10.80 -13.06 10.26
N THR A 203 -11.25 -11.81 10.33
CA THR A 203 -12.66 -11.40 10.39
C THR A 203 -12.83 -9.97 9.86
N ASN A 204 -14.08 -9.55 9.62
CA ASN A 204 -14.44 -8.17 9.27
C ASN A 204 -14.14 -7.13 10.37
N ALA A 205 -13.77 -7.56 11.58
CA ALA A 205 -13.31 -6.66 12.66
C ALA A 205 -11.83 -6.26 12.51
N CYS A 206 -11.09 -6.92 11.61
CA CYS A 206 -9.69 -6.61 11.30
C CYS A 206 -8.76 -6.62 12.53
N ARG A 207 -9.03 -7.47 13.53
CA ARG A 207 -8.21 -7.53 14.76
C ARG A 207 -6.88 -8.24 14.55
N ASP A 208 -6.88 -9.26 13.72
CA ASP A 208 -5.69 -10.06 13.42
C ASP A 208 -5.68 -10.39 11.93
N PHE A 209 -4.50 -10.43 11.32
CA PHE A 209 -4.30 -10.88 9.95
C PHE A 209 -3.13 -11.86 9.82
N ALA A 210 -3.18 -12.65 8.76
CA ALA A 210 -2.04 -13.42 8.25
C ALA A 210 -1.72 -12.95 6.83
N GLY A 211 -0.47 -12.96 6.43
CA GLY A 211 -0.04 -12.47 5.14
C GLY A 211 1.32 -13.00 4.73
N THR A 212 1.80 -12.51 3.59
CA THR A 212 3.16 -12.77 3.10
C THR A 212 3.80 -11.49 2.59
N LEU A 213 5.12 -11.44 2.70
CA LEU A 213 5.97 -10.42 2.10
C LEU A 213 6.98 -11.09 1.17
N SER A 214 7.27 -10.46 0.04
CA SER A 214 8.34 -10.85 -0.87
C SER A 214 9.21 -9.64 -1.17
N CYS A 215 10.52 -9.84 -1.24
CA CYS A 215 11.52 -8.82 -1.55
C CYS A 215 12.78 -9.51 -2.06
N ARG A 216 13.19 -9.16 -3.28
CA ARG A 216 14.35 -9.77 -3.93
C ARG A 216 15.65 -9.46 -3.18
N ASP A 217 15.81 -8.21 -2.74
CA ASP A 217 17.03 -7.73 -2.07
C ASP A 217 17.24 -8.36 -0.69
N LEU A 218 16.15 -8.78 -0.05
CA LEU A 218 16.16 -9.52 1.22
C LEU A 218 16.18 -11.04 1.04
N GLY A 219 16.14 -11.55 -0.21
CA GLY A 219 15.98 -12.98 -0.47
C GLY A 219 14.66 -13.55 0.06
N TRP A 220 13.63 -12.71 0.13
CA TRP A 220 12.33 -13.07 0.66
C TRP A 220 11.40 -13.51 -0.46
N GLU A 221 11.00 -14.78 -0.40
CA GLU A 221 9.98 -15.35 -1.27
C GLU A 221 8.79 -15.81 -0.42
N ASN A 222 7.67 -15.10 -0.53
CA ASN A 222 6.41 -15.41 0.16
C ASN A 222 6.58 -15.67 1.67
N VAL A 223 7.42 -14.88 2.33
CA VAL A 223 7.74 -15.06 3.75
C VAL A 223 6.53 -14.67 4.58
N ALA A 224 6.11 -15.58 5.46
CA ALA A 224 4.93 -15.38 6.28
C ALA A 224 5.10 -14.21 7.27
N VAL A 225 4.02 -13.44 7.42
CA VAL A 225 3.87 -12.39 8.43
C VAL A 225 2.49 -12.49 9.06
N ARG A 226 2.39 -12.17 10.36
CA ARG A 226 1.13 -12.06 11.08
C ARG A 226 1.07 -10.71 11.77
N GLY A 227 -0.11 -10.11 11.80
CA GLY A 227 -0.33 -8.84 12.49
C GLY A 227 -1.47 -8.94 13.49
N ARG A 228 -1.29 -8.28 14.64
CA ARG A 228 -2.33 -8.07 15.65
C ARG A 228 -2.54 -6.59 15.89
N LYS A 229 -3.79 -6.15 15.85
CA LYS A 229 -4.17 -4.75 16.01
C LYS A 229 -3.93 -4.29 17.45
N VAL A 230 -3.17 -3.22 17.61
CA VAL A 230 -2.88 -2.57 18.89
C VAL A 230 -3.85 -1.42 19.12
N THR A 231 -4.03 -0.56 18.12
CA THR A 231 -4.89 0.63 18.21
C THR A 231 -5.85 0.69 17.03
N GLY A 232 -7.07 1.17 17.26
CA GLY A 232 -8.08 1.34 16.21
C GLY A 232 -7.96 2.64 15.42
N LYS A 233 -6.99 3.49 15.75
CA LYS A 233 -6.78 4.81 15.16
C LYS A 233 -5.36 4.85 14.61
N ALA A 234 -5.22 5.27 13.36
CA ALA A 234 -3.92 5.55 12.79
C ALA A 234 -3.28 6.74 13.52
N THR A 235 -1.98 6.63 13.74
CA THR A 235 -1.11 7.65 14.29
C THR A 235 -0.96 8.74 13.25
N ARG A 236 -1.33 9.98 13.60
CA ARG A 236 -1.25 11.12 12.68
C ARG A 236 0.19 11.59 12.39
N GLY A 237 1.21 10.92 12.95
CA GLY A 237 2.60 11.33 12.86
C GLY A 237 3.33 10.59 11.74
N GLY A 238 3.83 11.33 10.75
CA GLY A 238 4.78 10.83 9.74
C GLY A 238 4.24 9.72 8.86
N VAL A 239 3.18 9.99 8.08
CA VAL A 239 2.77 9.09 7.01
C VAL A 239 3.92 9.02 6.01
N VAL A 240 4.64 7.91 6.03
CA VAL A 240 5.63 7.58 5.01
C VAL A 240 4.89 7.46 3.68
N ARG A 241 5.19 8.34 2.74
CA ARG A 241 4.52 8.38 1.44
C ARG A 241 5.23 7.47 0.46
N TRP A 242 4.48 7.03 -0.54
CA TRP A 242 5.04 6.24 -1.63
C TRP A 242 6.18 7.00 -2.33
N ALA A 243 5.94 8.27 -2.67
CA ALA A 243 6.90 9.14 -3.36
C ALA A 243 8.21 9.40 -2.57
N ASP A 244 8.22 9.22 -1.25
CA ASP A 244 9.43 9.42 -0.42
C ASP A 244 10.57 8.46 -0.79
N PHE A 245 10.26 7.40 -1.54
CA PHE A 245 11.22 6.40 -2.02
C PHE A 245 11.22 6.24 -3.54
N GLY A 246 10.65 7.20 -4.27
CA GLY A 246 10.79 7.23 -5.73
C GLY A 246 12.27 7.14 -6.09
N ASP A 247 12.58 6.46 -7.19
CA ASP A 247 13.92 6.52 -7.75
C ASP A 247 14.19 8.00 -8.03
N GLY A 248 15.00 8.62 -7.17
CA GLY A 248 15.63 9.86 -7.56
C GLY A 248 16.41 9.48 -8.80
N SER A 249 15.80 9.80 -9.96
CA SER A 249 16.37 9.75 -11.29
C SER A 249 17.86 9.70 -11.14
N ASP A 250 18.46 8.56 -11.52
CA ASP A 250 19.87 8.45 -11.77
C ASP A 250 20.25 9.76 -12.45
N GLY A 251 20.91 10.63 -11.69
CA GLY A 251 21.34 11.91 -12.21
C GLY A 251 22.23 11.50 -13.35
N GLU A 252 21.78 11.79 -14.57
CA GLU A 252 22.66 11.79 -15.73
C GLU A 252 23.79 12.73 -15.31
N GLU A 253 24.88 12.14 -14.80
CA GLU A 253 26.18 12.76 -14.88
C GLU A 253 26.39 12.93 -16.38
N GLU A 254 25.96 14.09 -16.90
CA GLU A 254 26.47 14.62 -18.15
C GLU A 254 27.98 14.69 -17.97
N GLU A 255 28.62 13.57 -18.27
CA GLU A 255 30.03 13.49 -18.54
C GLU A 255 30.24 14.41 -19.74
N GLU A 256 30.61 15.66 -19.44
CA GLU A 256 31.11 16.61 -20.43
C GLU A 256 32.29 15.92 -21.12
N VAL A 257 32.00 15.24 -22.22
CA VAL A 257 33.01 14.70 -23.13
C VAL A 257 33.69 15.91 -23.74
N ALA A 258 34.76 16.36 -23.09
CA ALA A 258 35.66 17.37 -23.59
C ALA A 258 36.18 16.91 -24.96
N THR A 259 35.58 17.45 -26.02
CA THR A 259 36.03 17.25 -27.39
C THR A 259 37.42 17.84 -27.56
N GLY A 260 38.41 16.94 -27.66
CA GLY A 260 39.55 17.01 -28.55
C GLY A 260 40.20 18.36 -28.78
N GLY A 261 41.11 18.75 -27.89
CA GLY A 261 42.22 19.63 -28.23
C GLY A 261 43.34 18.82 -28.88
N GLU A 262 43.43 18.91 -30.21
CA GLU A 262 44.57 18.48 -31.02
C GLU A 262 45.85 19.19 -30.54
N VAL A 263 46.83 18.42 -30.06
CA VAL A 263 48.21 18.93 -29.90
C VAL A 263 49.21 17.93 -30.45
N ASP A 264 50.07 18.55 -31.23
CA ASP A 264 51.05 18.07 -32.20
C ASP A 264 52.19 17.21 -31.62
N MET A 265 52.79 16.45 -32.54
CA MET A 265 53.80 15.42 -32.32
C MET A 265 55.10 15.93 -31.71
N GLY A 266 55.72 15.03 -30.93
CA GLY A 266 57.14 14.75 -31.07
C GLY A 266 58.03 15.35 -30.01
N SER A 267 58.39 14.54 -29.01
CA SER A 267 59.77 14.39 -28.55
C SER A 267 59.85 13.47 -27.34
N VAL A 268 61.00 12.83 -27.23
CA VAL A 268 61.56 12.17 -26.05
C VAL A 268 61.18 10.69 -25.91
N GLU A 269 61.80 9.89 -26.79
CA GLU A 269 62.38 8.61 -26.38
C GLU A 269 63.12 8.72 -25.05
N ARG A 270 63.21 7.58 -24.35
CA ARG A 270 64.08 7.29 -23.20
C ARG A 270 63.53 7.78 -21.86
N LEU A 271 63.06 6.83 -21.05
CA LEU A 271 63.86 6.28 -19.95
C LEU A 271 63.06 5.21 -19.17
N LYS A 272 63.69 4.04 -19.04
CA LYS A 272 63.65 3.13 -17.88
C LYS A 272 62.43 2.24 -17.70
N ILE A 273 62.34 1.29 -18.64
CA ILE A 273 62.19 -0.13 -18.31
C ILE A 273 63.42 -0.51 -17.45
N ASP A 274 63.31 -0.57 -16.11
CA ASP A 274 64.38 -1.17 -15.27
C ASP A 274 64.04 -1.40 -13.78
N GLU A 275 62.78 -1.64 -13.40
CA GLU A 275 62.50 -1.77 -11.95
C GLU A 275 61.41 -2.77 -11.55
N TRP A 276 61.32 -3.95 -12.17
CA TRP A 276 60.52 -5.06 -11.60
C TRP A 276 61.18 -6.46 -11.65
N GLN A 277 62.45 -6.57 -12.07
CA GLN A 277 63.21 -7.84 -11.98
C GLN A 277 63.91 -8.08 -10.61
N ARG A 278 63.57 -7.33 -9.55
CA ARG A 278 64.18 -7.50 -8.22
C ARG A 278 63.41 -8.40 -7.24
N ALA A 279 62.29 -9.02 -7.64
CA ALA A 279 61.45 -9.79 -6.72
C ALA A 279 61.50 -11.32 -6.89
N SER A 280 62.59 -11.89 -7.42
CA SER A 280 62.69 -13.34 -7.67
C SER A 280 63.93 -14.03 -7.10
N ASN A 281 64.66 -13.43 -6.16
CA ASN A 281 65.88 -14.05 -5.60
C ASN A 281 65.93 -14.17 -4.08
N ASP A 282 64.80 -14.01 -3.38
CA ASP A 282 64.66 -14.41 -1.97
C ASP A 282 63.50 -15.40 -1.84
N LEU A 283 63.77 -16.66 -2.22
CA LEU A 283 63.17 -17.90 -1.68
C LEU A 283 63.82 -19.14 -2.31
#